data_AF-A0A950X206-F1
#
_entry.id   AF-A0A950X206-F1
#
_cell.length_a   1.000
_cell.length_b   1.000
_cell.length_c   1.000
_cell.angle_alpha   90.00
_cell.angle_beta   90.00
_cell.angle_gamma   90.00
#
_symmetry.space_group_name_H-M   'P 1'
#
loop_
_entity.id
_entity.type
_entity.pdbx_description
1 polymer ?
#
loop_
_entity_poly.entity_id
_entity_poly.type
_entity_poly.pdbx_seq_one_letter_code
_entity_poly.pdbx_strand_id
1 'polypeptide(L)'
;MTIARSFLVLGSICFLAGCQSAPQMVVVPSLRPSPPVAVTKSPKSNAPFGTVTDVRQSEAVKVYGLNRYVDPADPRMMHERHAVYRVEQQSSWVTRSRSRQGQVLLGPILGLHRPEYTPEPLPGETARELTEAKRGLQDSNKDLRAMRDSQEKLASNVQSLAEQTLDAQRKLTGAVAVLNERLKKLESQSMASPTPSVHTGAATRSDTDVLARSGE
;
A
#
# COMPACT_ATOMS: atom_id res chain seq x y z
N MET A 1 -125.58 22.29 22.72
CA MET A 1 -124.37 22.14 23.57
C MET A 1 -123.49 21.05 22.98
N THR A 2 -122.41 21.43 22.29
CA THR A 2 -121.13 20.70 22.13
C THR A 2 -120.26 21.47 21.13
N ILE A 3 -119.60 22.50 21.65
CA ILE A 3 -118.44 23.15 21.04
C ILE A 3 -117.26 22.23 21.37
N ALA A 4 -116.66 21.55 20.37
CA ALA A 4 -115.27 21.04 20.40
C ALA A 4 -115.03 20.03 19.27
N ARG A 5 -114.95 20.49 18.01
CA ARG A 5 -114.50 19.64 16.88
C ARG A 5 -113.62 20.39 15.86
N SER A 6 -112.86 21.39 16.29
CA SER A 6 -112.02 22.21 15.39
C SER A 6 -110.56 22.41 15.81
N PHE A 7 -110.00 21.58 16.71
CA PHE A 7 -108.62 21.76 17.18
C PHE A 7 -107.66 20.57 16.95
N LEU A 8 -108.02 19.60 16.10
CA LEU A 8 -107.23 18.36 15.96
C LEU A 8 -106.82 18.07 14.50
N VAL A 9 -106.37 19.09 13.76
CA VAL A 9 -105.73 18.88 12.44
C VAL A 9 -104.42 19.68 12.29
N LEU A 10 -104.13 20.65 13.17
CA LEU A 10 -102.95 21.52 13.05
C LEU A 10 -101.72 21.06 13.85
N GLY A 11 -101.63 19.78 14.21
CA GLY A 11 -100.50 19.21 14.98
C GLY A 11 -99.62 18.22 14.20
N SER A 12 -99.95 17.91 12.94
CA SER A 12 -99.30 16.83 12.17
C SER A 12 -98.53 17.34 10.94
N ILE A 13 -97.98 18.56 11.01
CA ILE A 13 -97.19 19.17 9.91
C ILE A 13 -95.70 19.36 10.30
N CYS A 14 -95.28 18.99 11.51
CA CYS A 14 -93.89 19.23 11.98
C CYS A 14 -92.94 18.02 11.94
N PHE A 15 -93.28 16.91 11.28
CA PHE A 15 -92.39 15.72 11.18
C PHE A 15 -91.74 15.50 9.80
N LEU A 16 -91.65 16.53 8.96
CA LEU A 16 -90.90 16.48 7.68
C LEU A 16 -89.56 17.23 7.74
N ALA A 17 -88.92 17.27 8.91
CA ALA A 17 -87.56 17.75 9.05
C ALA A 17 -86.57 16.57 9.08
N GLY A 18 -85.83 16.40 7.98
CA GLY A 18 -84.46 15.88 8.02
C GLY A 18 -84.25 14.39 7.77
N CYS A 19 -84.20 13.98 6.50
CA CYS A 19 -83.25 12.95 6.06
C CYS A 19 -82.21 13.61 5.15
N GLN A 20 -81.36 14.45 5.75
CA GLN A 20 -80.11 14.83 5.12
C GLN A 20 -79.19 13.60 5.20
N SER A 21 -79.15 12.82 4.13
CA SER A 21 -78.18 11.75 3.95
C SER A 21 -76.81 12.39 3.90
N ALA A 22 -76.13 12.43 5.05
CA ALA A 22 -74.72 12.79 5.10
C ALA A 22 -73.95 11.69 4.35
N PRO A 23 -73.17 12.01 3.31
CA PRO A 23 -72.24 11.03 2.77
C PRO A 23 -71.30 10.66 3.91
N GLN A 24 -71.39 9.42 4.39
CA GLN A 24 -70.33 8.85 5.22
C GLN A 24 -69.06 8.92 4.36
N MET A 25 -68.21 9.88 4.67
CA MET A 25 -66.84 9.90 4.20
C MET A 25 -66.20 8.66 4.82
N VAL A 26 -66.26 7.54 4.08
CA VAL A 26 -65.48 6.35 4.38
C VAL A 26 -64.04 6.78 4.15
N VAL A 27 -63.40 7.22 5.25
CA VAL A 27 -61.96 7.37 5.32
C VAL A 27 -61.42 5.97 5.10
N VAL A 28 -61.06 5.66 3.86
CA VAL A 28 -60.27 4.48 3.53
C VAL A 28 -59.02 4.60 4.40
N PRO A 29 -58.77 3.70 5.36
CA PRO A 29 -57.56 3.77 6.14
C PRO A 29 -56.41 3.65 5.15
N SER A 30 -55.62 4.70 5.00
CA SER A 30 -54.34 4.64 4.33
C SER A 30 -53.61 3.44 4.92
N LEU A 31 -53.35 2.44 4.08
CA LEU A 31 -52.62 1.23 4.44
C LEU A 31 -51.24 1.69 4.92
N ARG A 32 -51.10 1.94 6.23
CA ARG A 32 -49.79 2.00 6.85
C ARG A 32 -49.12 0.68 6.49
N PRO A 33 -47.94 0.71 5.85
CA PRO A 33 -47.11 -0.48 5.77
C PRO A 33 -47.01 -1.03 7.19
N SER A 34 -47.32 -2.31 7.41
CA SER A 34 -47.00 -2.92 8.69
C SER A 34 -45.50 -2.67 8.93
N PRO A 35 -45.10 -2.30 10.15
CA PRO A 35 -43.69 -2.17 10.46
C PRO A 35 -43.02 -3.48 10.02
N PRO A 36 -41.86 -3.41 9.34
CA PRO A 36 -41.15 -4.62 8.96
C PRO A 36 -41.02 -5.47 10.22
N VAL A 37 -41.50 -6.71 10.17
CA VAL A 37 -41.21 -7.68 11.23
C VAL A 37 -39.71 -7.67 11.35
N ALA A 38 -39.21 -7.05 12.42
CA ALA A 38 -37.80 -6.98 12.70
C ALA A 38 -37.38 -8.44 12.82
N VAL A 39 -36.63 -8.92 11.84
CA VAL A 39 -35.92 -10.19 11.94
C VAL A 39 -35.07 -10.05 13.18
N THR A 40 -35.57 -10.59 14.29
CA THR A 40 -34.89 -10.59 15.56
C THR A 40 -33.55 -11.23 15.29
N LYS A 41 -32.48 -10.45 15.46
CA LYS A 41 -31.11 -10.96 15.44
C LYS A 41 -31.14 -12.26 16.21
N SER A 42 -30.91 -13.37 15.51
CA SER A 42 -30.94 -14.70 16.12
C SER A 42 -30.08 -14.66 17.38
N PRO A 43 -30.50 -15.34 18.46
CA PRO A 43 -29.69 -15.39 19.68
C PRO A 43 -28.27 -15.79 19.29
N LYS A 44 -27.29 -15.05 19.79
CA LYS A 44 -25.87 -15.35 19.59
C LYS A 44 -25.64 -16.77 20.12
N SER A 45 -25.67 -17.73 19.21
CA SER A 45 -25.37 -19.12 19.51
C SER A 45 -23.90 -19.16 19.90
N ASN A 46 -23.62 -19.57 21.14
CA ASN A 46 -22.26 -19.85 21.62
C ASN A 46 -21.73 -21.16 21.03
N ALA A 47 -22.00 -21.43 19.75
CA ALA A 47 -21.39 -22.52 19.03
C ALA A 47 -19.98 -22.08 18.58
N PRO A 48 -18.96 -22.95 18.67
CA PRO A 48 -17.59 -22.64 18.25
C PRO A 48 -17.49 -22.38 16.74
N PHE A 49 -18.50 -22.82 15.98
CA PHE A 49 -18.75 -22.47 14.59
C PHE A 49 -19.86 -21.42 14.60
N GLY A 50 -19.63 -20.28 13.96
CA GLY A 50 -20.53 -19.12 14.00
C GLY A 50 -22.01 -19.42 13.70
N THR A 51 -22.84 -18.42 13.85
CA THR A 51 -24.28 -18.57 13.53
C THR A 51 -24.47 -18.92 12.06
N VAL A 52 -25.54 -19.64 11.69
CA VAL A 52 -25.84 -19.96 10.28
C VAL A 52 -25.89 -18.69 9.41
N THR A 53 -26.27 -17.56 10.01
CA THR A 53 -26.25 -16.22 9.40
C THR A 53 -24.86 -15.68 9.06
N ASP A 54 -23.79 -16.22 9.65
CA ASP A 54 -22.41 -15.85 9.31
C ASP A 54 -21.92 -16.54 8.04
N VAL A 55 -22.50 -17.70 7.70
CA VAL A 55 -22.13 -18.49 6.51
C VAL A 55 -23.01 -18.12 5.31
N ARG A 56 -24.32 -17.95 5.53
CA ARG A 56 -25.29 -17.65 4.48
C ARG A 56 -26.27 -16.58 4.93
N GLN A 57 -26.50 -15.60 4.06
CA GLN A 57 -27.59 -14.66 4.22
C GLN A 57 -28.91 -15.40 3.96
N SER A 58 -29.81 -15.39 4.95
CA SER A 58 -31.14 -15.96 4.81
C SER A 58 -31.96 -15.17 3.78
N GLU A 59 -32.90 -15.86 3.15
CA GLU A 59 -33.86 -15.23 2.25
C GLU A 59 -34.80 -14.29 3.03
N ALA A 60 -35.08 -13.11 2.47
CA ALA A 60 -36.07 -12.20 3.02
C ALA A 60 -37.39 -12.36 2.25
N VAL A 61 -38.37 -13.02 2.89
CA VAL A 61 -39.72 -13.22 2.34
C VAL A 61 -40.68 -12.24 3.00
N LYS A 62 -41.38 -11.46 2.20
CA LYS A 62 -42.41 -10.52 2.67
C LYS A 62 -43.79 -10.97 2.23
N VAL A 63 -44.76 -10.79 3.14
CA VAL A 63 -46.15 -11.16 2.93
C VAL A 63 -46.94 -9.92 2.57
N TYR A 64 -47.60 -9.96 1.43
CA TYR A 64 -48.48 -8.91 0.94
C TYR A 64 -49.93 -9.40 1.00
N GLY A 65 -50.73 -8.84 1.89
CA GLY A 65 -52.18 -9.08 1.93
C GLY A 65 -52.87 -8.31 0.80
N LEU A 66 -53.42 -9.02 -0.18
CA LEU A 66 -54.20 -8.43 -1.27
C LEU A 66 -55.69 -8.51 -0.97
N ASN A 67 -56.42 -7.50 -1.43
CA ASN A 67 -57.89 -7.45 -1.36
C ASN A 67 -58.44 -7.50 0.06
N ARG A 68 -57.99 -6.58 0.93
CA ARG A 68 -58.72 -6.27 2.17
C ARG A 68 -60.02 -5.58 1.78
N TYR A 69 -61.12 -6.30 1.93
CA TYR A 69 -62.45 -5.80 1.63
C TYR A 69 -63.25 -5.70 2.92
N VAL A 70 -63.73 -4.50 3.24
CA VAL A 70 -64.68 -4.32 4.34
C VAL A 70 -66.07 -4.46 3.73
N ASP A 71 -66.91 -5.29 4.35
CA ASP A 71 -68.27 -5.49 3.86
C ASP A 71 -69.07 -4.18 3.99
N PRO A 72 -69.65 -3.64 2.91
CA PRO A 72 -70.50 -2.45 2.99
C PRO A 72 -71.78 -2.69 3.80
N ALA A 73 -72.22 -3.95 3.97
CA ALA A 73 -73.37 -4.29 4.80
C ALA A 73 -73.02 -4.38 6.30
N ASP A 74 -71.78 -4.75 6.63
CA ASP A 74 -71.27 -4.77 8.00
C ASP A 74 -69.83 -4.22 8.07
N PRO A 75 -69.65 -2.95 8.48
CA PRO A 75 -68.33 -2.32 8.59
C PRO A 75 -67.40 -2.98 9.61
N ARG A 76 -67.93 -3.88 10.46
CA ARG A 76 -67.14 -4.64 11.45
C ARG A 76 -66.59 -5.94 10.86
N MET A 77 -67.08 -6.36 9.69
CA MET A 77 -66.63 -7.56 9.01
C MET A 77 -65.60 -7.21 7.93
N MET A 78 -64.38 -7.72 8.11
CA MET A 78 -63.29 -7.58 7.14
C MET A 78 -62.98 -8.93 6.50
N HIS A 79 -63.05 -8.97 5.17
CA HIS A 79 -62.64 -10.11 4.37
C HIS A 79 -61.20 -9.89 3.90
N GLU A 80 -60.29 -10.75 4.34
CA GLU A 80 -58.92 -10.82 3.83
C GLU A 80 -58.79 -12.06 2.97
N ARG A 81 -58.68 -11.88 1.65
CA ARG A 81 -58.84 -13.02 0.74
C ARG A 81 -57.54 -13.69 0.31
N HIS A 82 -56.39 -13.00 0.21
CA HIS A 82 -55.17 -13.66 -0.26
C HIS A 82 -53.88 -13.05 0.30
N ALA A 83 -53.00 -13.88 0.85
CA ALA A 83 -51.63 -13.53 1.18
C ALA A 83 -50.70 -13.93 0.02
N VAL A 84 -49.94 -12.98 -0.51
CA VAL A 84 -48.90 -13.22 -1.52
C VAL A 84 -47.54 -13.16 -0.85
N TYR A 85 -46.81 -14.26 -0.87
CA TYR A 85 -45.42 -14.33 -0.41
C TYR A 85 -44.52 -13.91 -1.56
N ARG A 86 -43.74 -12.85 -1.37
CA ARG A 86 -42.73 -12.40 -2.34
C ARG A 86 -41.35 -12.42 -1.71
N VAL A 87 -40.42 -13.02 -2.43
CA VAL A 87 -39.00 -12.98 -2.11
C VAL A 87 -38.45 -11.60 -2.47
N GLU A 88 -38.04 -10.81 -1.48
CA GLU A 88 -37.43 -9.49 -1.70
C GLU A 88 -35.91 -9.59 -1.82
N GLN A 89 -35.30 -10.52 -1.09
CA GLN A 89 -33.86 -10.76 -1.14
C GLN A 89 -33.61 -12.27 -1.21
N GLN A 90 -32.95 -12.70 -2.29
CA GLN A 90 -32.53 -14.08 -2.43
C GLN A 90 -31.41 -14.42 -1.44
N SER A 91 -31.38 -15.68 -1.01
CA SER A 91 -30.30 -16.16 -0.16
C SER A 91 -28.97 -16.12 -0.91
N SER A 92 -27.90 -15.68 -0.24
CA SER A 92 -26.55 -15.66 -0.82
C SER A 92 -25.51 -16.12 0.20
N TRP A 93 -24.43 -16.72 -0.27
CA TRP A 93 -23.30 -17.07 0.60
C TRP A 93 -22.55 -15.81 1.02
N VAL A 94 -22.21 -15.71 2.30
CA VAL A 94 -21.40 -14.60 2.82
C VAL A 94 -19.95 -14.86 2.38
N THR A 95 -19.50 -14.17 1.32
CA THR A 95 -18.14 -14.31 0.78
C THR A 95 -17.09 -13.51 1.56
N ARG A 96 -17.51 -12.64 2.47
CA ARG A 96 -16.62 -11.79 3.28
C ARG A 96 -16.92 -12.02 4.75
N SER A 97 -15.98 -12.65 5.47
CA SER A 97 -16.05 -12.73 6.92
C SER A 97 -16.10 -11.33 7.52
N ARG A 98 -17.02 -11.10 8.46
CA ARG A 98 -17.10 -9.84 9.22
C ARG A 98 -15.94 -9.67 10.19
N SER A 99 -15.23 -10.75 10.53
CA SER A 99 -13.99 -10.60 11.28
C SER A 99 -12.98 -9.90 10.38
N ARG A 100 -12.50 -8.73 10.81
CA ARG A 100 -11.29 -8.08 10.28
C ARG A 100 -10.03 -8.94 10.40
N GLN A 101 -10.17 -10.19 10.83
CA GLN A 101 -9.14 -11.20 10.86
C GLN A 101 -9.13 -11.87 9.48
N GLY A 102 -8.72 -11.10 8.47
CA GLY A 102 -8.34 -11.62 7.15
C GLY A 102 -7.08 -12.47 7.19
N GLN A 103 -6.59 -12.82 8.38
CA GLN A 103 -5.49 -13.76 8.55
C GLN A 103 -6.07 -15.17 8.58
N VAL A 104 -6.50 -15.64 7.42
CA VAL A 104 -6.45 -17.08 7.19
C VAL A 104 -4.97 -17.41 7.33
N LEU A 105 -4.60 -18.15 8.38
CA LEU A 105 -3.28 -18.77 8.54
C LEU A 105 -3.12 -19.84 7.44
N LEU A 106 -3.11 -19.40 6.19
CA LEU A 106 -2.50 -20.16 5.13
C LEU A 106 -1.03 -20.23 5.53
N GLY A 107 -0.46 -21.44 5.53
CA GLY A 107 0.99 -21.59 5.58
C GLY A 107 1.65 -20.73 4.50
N PRO A 108 2.99 -20.60 4.51
CA PRO A 108 3.72 -19.70 3.59
C PRO A 108 3.14 -19.78 2.18
N ILE A 109 2.55 -18.68 1.72
CA ILE A 109 1.80 -18.65 0.46
C ILE A 109 2.84 -18.74 -0.65
N LEU A 110 3.11 -19.96 -1.12
CA LEU A 110 3.89 -20.22 -2.32
C LEU A 110 3.00 -19.93 -3.54
N GLY A 111 2.82 -18.65 -3.89
CA GLY A 111 1.98 -18.24 -5.03
C GLY A 111 2.20 -16.79 -5.46
N LEU A 112 1.64 -16.41 -6.63
CA LEU A 112 1.75 -15.05 -7.18
C LEU A 112 1.33 -14.01 -6.13
N HIS A 113 2.32 -13.26 -5.62
CA HIS A 113 2.12 -12.14 -4.71
C HIS A 113 1.28 -11.06 -5.42
N ARG A 114 -0.02 -11.07 -5.15
CA ARG A 114 -0.93 -10.00 -5.53
C ARG A 114 -1.00 -9.01 -4.35
N PRO A 115 -0.74 -7.70 -4.56
CA PRO A 115 -0.65 -6.73 -3.49
C PRO A 115 -1.95 -6.61 -2.68
N GLU A 116 -3.08 -6.99 -3.25
CA GLU A 116 -4.40 -6.94 -2.62
C GLU A 116 -4.58 -7.98 -1.50
N TYR A 117 -3.75 -9.03 -1.44
CA TYR A 117 -3.78 -10.05 -0.39
C TYR A 117 -2.65 -9.90 0.62
N THR A 118 -1.87 -8.82 0.55
CA THR A 118 -0.85 -8.54 1.55
C THR A 118 -1.56 -8.18 2.85
N PRO A 119 -1.32 -8.89 3.96
CA PRO A 119 -1.88 -8.50 5.24
C PRO A 119 -1.43 -7.07 5.57
N GLU A 120 -2.31 -6.27 6.17
CA GLU A 120 -1.93 -4.96 6.70
C GLU A 120 -0.79 -5.18 7.71
N PRO A 121 0.35 -4.48 7.55
CA PRO A 121 1.51 -4.73 8.39
C PRO A 121 1.16 -4.43 9.84
N LEU A 122 1.60 -5.31 10.75
CA LEU A 122 1.30 -5.13 12.17
C LEU A 122 1.96 -3.83 12.67
N PRO A 123 1.35 -3.07 13.60
CA PRO A 123 1.88 -1.79 14.06
C PRO A 123 3.32 -1.83 14.60
N GLY A 124 3.81 -3.01 15.05
CA GLY A 124 5.18 -3.19 15.52
C GLY A 124 6.20 -3.61 14.46
N GLU A 125 5.76 -4.20 13.35
CA GLU A 125 6.64 -4.67 12.27
C GLU A 125 7.22 -3.48 11.51
N THR A 126 6.39 -2.50 11.19
CA THR A 126 6.80 -1.26 10.49
C THR A 126 7.85 -0.48 11.29
N ALA A 127 7.65 -0.35 12.62
CA ALA A 127 8.61 0.31 13.49
C ALA A 127 9.96 -0.41 13.52
N ARG A 128 9.94 -1.75 13.56
CA ARG A 128 11.16 -2.57 13.51
C ARG A 128 11.88 -2.40 12.18
N GLU A 129 11.19 -2.54 11.05
CA GLU A 129 11.76 -2.36 9.72
C GLU A 129 12.36 -0.96 9.54
N LEU A 130 11.67 0.07 10.03
CA LEU A 130 12.17 1.44 9.98
C LEU A 130 13.45 1.63 10.81
N THR A 131 13.55 1.00 11.98
CA THR A 131 14.79 1.05 12.78
C THR A 131 15.94 0.29 12.11
N GLU A 132 15.65 -0.83 11.46
CA GLU A 132 16.63 -1.63 10.73
C GLU A 132 17.15 -0.88 9.50
N ALA A 133 16.26 -0.31 8.69
CA ALA A 133 16.61 0.55 7.58
C ALA A 133 17.44 1.77 8.02
N LYS A 134 17.08 2.39 9.15
CA LYS A 134 17.84 3.52 9.71
C LYS A 134 19.27 3.11 10.10
N ARG A 135 19.45 1.93 10.71
CA ARG A 135 20.78 1.42 11.06
C ARG A 135 21.61 1.13 9.82
N GLY A 136 21.03 0.45 8.83
CA GLY A 136 21.71 0.17 7.56
C GLY A 136 22.18 1.43 6.83
N LEU A 137 21.35 2.49 6.83
CA LEU A 137 21.71 3.79 6.28
C LEU A 137 22.84 4.48 7.07
N GLN A 138 22.83 4.37 8.40
CA GLN A 138 23.89 4.93 9.24
C GLN A 138 25.23 4.25 8.98
N ASP A 139 25.24 2.92 8.86
CA ASP A 139 26.47 2.17 8.60
C ASP A 139 26.99 2.44 7.18
N SER A 140 26.11 2.46 6.19
CA SER A 140 26.47 2.85 4.82
C SER A 140 27.08 4.26 4.76
N ASN A 141 26.58 5.22 5.56
CA ASN A 141 27.13 6.57 5.63
C ASN A 141 28.53 6.60 6.26
N LYS A 142 28.79 5.76 7.27
CA LYS A 142 30.13 5.62 7.86
C LYS A 142 31.12 5.06 6.84
N ASP A 143 30.71 4.03 6.10
CA ASP A 143 31.56 3.40 5.08
C ASP A 143 31.90 4.37 3.96
N LEU A 144 30.91 5.16 3.50
CA LEU A 144 31.14 6.21 2.50
C LEU A 144 32.13 7.28 2.99
N ARG A 145 32.09 7.65 4.27
CA ARG A 145 33.07 8.59 4.85
C ARG A 145 34.47 7.97 4.90
N ALA A 146 34.59 6.72 5.35
CA ALA A 146 35.87 6.02 5.38
C ALA A 146 36.49 5.87 3.98
N MET A 147 35.67 5.59 2.96
CA MET A 147 36.12 5.57 1.56
C MET A 147 36.53 6.95 1.05
N ARG A 148 35.83 8.01 1.45
CA ARG A 148 36.22 9.37 1.08
C ARG A 148 37.57 9.75 1.68
N ASP A 149 37.79 9.42 2.96
CA ASP A 149 39.06 9.69 3.64
C ASP A 149 40.22 8.90 3.02
N SER A 150 39.97 7.66 2.56
CA SER A 150 40.98 6.87 1.86
C SER A 150 41.28 7.40 0.46
N GLN A 151 40.26 7.89 -0.27
CA GLN A 151 40.44 8.58 -1.54
C GLN A 151 41.25 9.87 -1.38
N GLU A 152 41.00 10.65 -0.34
CA GLU A 152 41.75 11.88 -0.05
C GLU A 152 43.22 11.58 0.25
N LYS A 153 43.50 10.56 1.07
CA LYS A 153 44.88 10.08 1.33
C LYS A 153 45.57 9.58 0.06
N LEU A 154 44.84 8.86 -0.79
CA LEU A 154 45.40 8.39 -2.06
C LEU A 154 45.71 9.58 -2.98
N ALA A 155 44.81 10.57 -3.07
CA ALA A 155 45.03 11.78 -3.84
C ALA A 155 46.26 12.57 -3.34
N SER A 156 46.41 12.74 -2.02
CA SER A 156 47.58 13.42 -1.45
C SER A 156 48.88 12.65 -1.71
N ASN A 157 48.84 11.31 -1.58
CA ASN A 157 50.01 10.48 -1.86
C ASN A 157 50.42 10.57 -3.34
N VAL A 158 49.47 10.50 -4.26
CA VAL A 158 49.71 10.67 -5.70
C VAL A 158 50.30 12.04 -6.01
N GLN A 159 49.78 13.11 -5.39
CA GLN A 159 50.30 14.45 -5.57
C GLN A 159 51.75 14.57 -5.06
N SER A 160 52.04 14.05 -3.87
CA SER A 160 53.41 14.05 -3.33
C SER A 160 54.38 13.22 -4.19
N LEU A 161 53.92 12.09 -4.75
CA LEU A 161 54.71 11.28 -5.65
C LEU A 161 55.00 12.04 -6.96
N ALA A 162 54.02 12.76 -7.50
CA ALA A 162 54.20 13.60 -8.67
C ALA A 162 55.29 14.67 -8.43
N GLU A 163 55.25 15.36 -7.28
CA GLU A 163 56.30 16.32 -6.89
C GLU A 163 57.68 15.68 -6.81
N GLN A 164 57.78 14.50 -6.17
CA GLN A 164 59.05 13.74 -6.11
C GLN A 164 59.57 13.36 -7.49
N THR A 165 58.69 12.96 -8.42
CA THR A 165 59.10 12.63 -9.79
C THR A 165 59.59 13.85 -10.56
N LEU A 166 58.97 15.02 -10.38
CA LEU A 166 59.42 16.27 -10.99
C LEU A 166 60.79 16.69 -10.46
N ASP A 167 61.02 16.57 -9.16
CA ASP A 167 62.32 16.88 -8.57
C ASP A 167 63.41 15.89 -8.97
N ALA A 168 63.08 14.60 -9.09
CA ALA A 168 63.98 13.60 -9.65
C ALA A 168 64.36 13.94 -11.10
N GLN A 169 63.38 14.31 -11.94
CA GLN A 169 63.61 14.75 -13.32
C GLN A 169 64.49 15.99 -13.40
N ARG A 170 64.29 16.99 -12.52
CA ARG A 170 65.14 18.18 -12.43
C ARG A 170 66.59 17.85 -12.04
N LYS A 171 66.79 16.95 -11.08
CA LYS A 171 68.13 16.49 -10.68
C LYS A 171 68.84 15.76 -11.81
N LEU A 172 68.13 14.87 -12.51
CA LEU A 172 68.68 14.13 -13.65
C LEU A 172 69.06 15.08 -14.80
N THR A 173 68.17 16.01 -15.17
CA THR A 173 68.48 17.01 -16.22
C THR A 173 69.64 17.92 -15.84
N GLY A 174 69.73 18.34 -14.57
CA GLY A 174 70.89 19.07 -14.05
C GLY A 174 72.19 18.28 -14.13
N ALA A 175 72.17 16.99 -13.77
CA ALA A 175 73.33 16.11 -13.89
C ALA A 175 73.76 15.92 -15.35
N VAL A 176 72.81 15.72 -16.26
CA VAL A 176 73.07 15.62 -17.71
C VAL A 176 73.69 16.92 -18.24
N ALA A 177 73.19 18.09 -17.82
CA ALA A 177 73.77 19.38 -18.22
C ALA A 177 75.23 19.53 -17.73
N VAL A 178 75.52 19.17 -16.48
CA VAL A 178 76.89 19.20 -15.93
C VAL A 178 77.82 18.22 -16.66
N LEU A 179 77.34 17.02 -16.98
CA LEU A 179 78.11 16.03 -17.74
C LEU A 179 78.40 16.52 -19.16
N ASN A 180 77.42 17.13 -19.84
CA ASN A 180 77.61 17.72 -21.17
C ASN A 180 78.67 18.84 -21.14
N GLU A 181 78.66 19.70 -20.12
CA GLU A 181 79.70 20.72 -19.95
C GLU A 181 81.10 20.11 -19.72
N ARG A 182 81.20 19.02 -18.95
CA ARG A 182 82.46 18.29 -18.76
C ARG A 182 82.96 17.67 -20.06
N LEU A 183 82.07 17.05 -20.84
CA LEU A 183 82.41 16.49 -22.15
C LEU A 183 82.93 17.56 -23.09
N LYS A 184 82.24 18.70 -23.20
CA LYS A 184 82.68 19.82 -24.04
C LYS A 184 84.05 20.38 -23.64
N LYS A 185 84.34 20.46 -22.34
CA LYS A 185 85.68 20.83 -21.84
C LYS A 185 86.75 19.81 -22.25
N LEU A 186 86.47 18.51 -22.10
CA LEU A 186 87.39 17.45 -22.52
C LEU A 186 87.61 17.44 -24.03
N GLU A 187 86.55 17.62 -24.83
CA GLU A 187 86.65 17.76 -26.29
C GLU A 187 87.51 18.97 -26.67
N SER A 188 87.35 20.12 -25.99
CA SER A 188 88.20 21.28 -26.25
C SER A 188 89.67 21.05 -25.87
N GLN A 189 89.96 20.30 -24.81
CA GLN A 189 91.32 19.91 -24.44
C GLN A 189 91.92 18.89 -25.41
N SER A 190 91.13 17.92 -25.89
CA SER A 190 91.62 16.95 -26.88
C SER A 190 91.86 17.62 -28.23
N MET A 191 91.07 18.62 -28.62
CA MET A 191 91.27 19.42 -29.83
C MET A 191 92.48 20.37 -29.74
N ALA A 192 92.85 20.82 -28.54
CA ALA A 192 94.05 21.64 -28.29
C ALA A 192 95.36 20.83 -28.22
N SER A 193 95.26 19.50 -28.22
CA SER A 193 96.39 18.58 -28.27
C SER A 193 96.47 17.95 -29.67
N PRO A 194 97.38 18.38 -30.56
CA PRO A 194 97.63 17.64 -31.78
C PRO A 194 98.25 16.29 -31.43
N THR A 195 97.64 15.23 -31.96
CA THR A 195 97.98 13.79 -31.81
C THR A 195 99.48 13.49 -31.74
N PRO A 196 99.83 12.37 -31.07
CA PRO A 196 100.49 11.34 -31.85
C PRO A 196 99.66 10.05 -31.93
N SER A 197 99.89 9.40 -33.05
CA SER A 197 99.33 8.17 -33.60
C SER A 197 99.45 6.91 -32.74
N VAL A 198 98.39 6.07 -32.84
CA VAL A 198 98.39 4.61 -33.01
C VAL A 198 99.33 3.78 -32.12
N HIS A 199 98.77 3.12 -31.10
CA HIS A 199 99.28 1.83 -30.62
C HIS A 199 98.12 0.82 -30.54
N THR A 200 98.11 -0.08 -31.51
CA THR A 200 97.45 -1.39 -31.48
C THR A 200 97.77 -2.13 -30.18
N GLY A 201 96.74 -2.72 -29.55
CA GLY A 201 96.91 -3.56 -28.37
C GLY A 201 95.67 -4.39 -28.11
N ALA A 202 95.57 -5.52 -28.80
CA ALA A 202 94.63 -6.60 -28.49
C ALA A 202 94.91 -7.16 -27.08
N ALA A 203 93.87 -7.35 -26.27
CA ALA A 203 93.86 -8.34 -25.19
C ALA A 203 92.42 -8.65 -24.77
N THR A 204 91.96 -9.81 -25.20
CA THR A 204 90.83 -10.59 -24.69
C THR A 204 90.92 -10.79 -23.17
N ARG A 205 89.81 -10.58 -22.45
CA ARG A 205 89.44 -11.48 -21.34
C ARG A 205 87.95 -11.40 -21.03
N SER A 206 87.30 -12.52 -21.31
CA SER A 206 86.09 -13.02 -20.67
C SER A 206 86.14 -12.82 -19.15
N ASP A 207 85.07 -12.33 -18.56
CA ASP A 207 84.45 -13.04 -17.44
C ASP A 207 82.99 -12.63 -17.31
N THR A 208 82.15 -13.59 -17.71
CA THR A 208 80.82 -13.78 -17.19
C THR A 208 80.92 -14.01 -15.69
N ASP A 209 80.24 -13.22 -14.87
CA ASP A 209 79.82 -13.72 -13.57
C ASP A 209 78.35 -13.41 -13.32
N VAL A 210 77.61 -14.50 -13.44
CA VAL A 210 76.30 -14.76 -12.90
C VAL A 210 76.40 -14.68 -11.39
N LEU A 211 75.54 -13.93 -10.72
CA LEU A 211 74.81 -14.51 -9.58
C LEU A 211 73.54 -13.70 -9.29
N ALA A 212 72.43 -14.37 -9.60
CA ALA A 212 71.12 -14.11 -9.04
C ALA A 212 71.21 -14.07 -7.50
N ARG A 213 70.57 -13.07 -6.89
CA ARG A 213 70.27 -13.09 -5.46
C ARG A 213 68.77 -12.84 -5.27
N SER A 214 68.06 -13.97 -5.19
CA SER A 214 67.01 -14.27 -4.22
C SER A 214 66.18 -13.09 -3.71
N GLY A 215 64.93 -13.00 -4.19
CA GLY A 215 63.85 -12.28 -3.53
C GLY A 215 62.66 -13.24 -3.45
N GLU A 216 62.39 -13.70 -2.23
CA GLU A 216 61.10 -14.26 -1.81
C GLU A 216 59.96 -13.25 -1.98
#